data_AF-A0A950SBE5-F1
#
_entry.id   AF-A0A950SBE5-F1
#
_cell.length_a   1.000
_cell.length_b   1.000
_cell.length_c   1.000
_cell.angle_alpha   90.00
_cell.angle_beta   90.00
_cell.angle_gamma   90.00
#
_symmetry.space_group_name_H-M   'P 1'
#
loop_
_entity.id
_entity.type
_entity.pdbx_description
1 polymer ?
#
loop_
_entity_poly.entity_id
_entity_poly.type
_entity_poly.pdbx_seq_one_letter_code
_entity_poly.pdbx_strand_id
1 'polypeptide(L)' 'MRVEETFSIARPPEVVFDYVTNPANVSSWQTGNHVVEQLTDERPRVGSRFRERVNDHLSARALSR' A
#
# COMPACT_ATOMS: atom_id res chain seq x y z
N MET A 1 -1.28 18.53 10.49
CA MET A 1 0.04 18.09 10.98
C MET A 1 0.67 17.26 9.87
N ARG A 2 1.92 17.56 9.48
CA ARG A 2 2.68 16.75 8.50
C ARG A 2 3.74 15.97 9.29
N VAL A 3 3.79 14.67 9.06
CA VAL A 3 4.83 13.79 9.59
C VAL A 3 5.70 13.36 8.41
N GLU A 4 7.01 13.35 8.60
CA GLU A 4 7.98 12.92 7.60
C GLU A 4 8.97 11.98 8.27
N GLU A 5 9.23 10.84 7.63
CA GLU A 5 10.13 9.80 8.13
C GLU A 5 11.12 9.43 7.03
N THR A 6 12.35 9.10 7.41
CA THR A 6 13.41 8.69 6.49
C THR A 6 14.00 7.37 6.96
N PHE A 7 14.10 6.40 6.03
CA PHE A 7 14.63 5.07 6.29
C PHE A 7 15.79 4.76 5.36
N SER A 8 16.81 4.06 5.86
CA SER A 8 17.91 3.53 5.05
C SER A 8 17.62 2.08 4.68
N ILE A 9 17.58 1.77 3.39
CA ILE A 9 17.32 0.42 2.88
C ILE A 9 18.55 -0.07 2.12
N ALA A 10 19.05 -1.25 2.47
CA ALA A 10 20.21 -1.87 1.82
C ALA A 10 19.84 -2.51 0.46
N ARG A 11 19.24 -1.74 -0.45
CA ARG A 11 18.86 -2.16 -1.81
C ARG A 11 19.12 -1.04 -2.82
N PRO A 12 19.35 -1.36 -4.10
CA PRO A 12 19.48 -0.35 -5.15
C PRO A 12 18.22 0.53 -5.26
N PRO A 13 18.35 1.82 -5.59
CA PRO A 13 17.23 2.76 -5.66
C PRO A 13 16.10 2.33 -6.60
N GLU A 14 16.44 1.77 -7.76
CA GLU A 14 15.48 1.29 -8.75
C GLU A 14 14.61 0.16 -8.21
N VAL A 15 15.19 -0.74 -7.41
CA VAL A 15 14.45 -1.82 -6.76
C VAL A 15 13.50 -1.27 -5.70
N VAL A 16 13.96 -0.28 -4.93
CA VAL A 16 13.10 0.37 -3.92
C VAL A 16 11.95 1.11 -4.60
N PHE A 17 12.23 1.85 -5.67
CA PHE A 17 11.23 2.60 -6.43
C PHE A 17 10.17 1.68 -7.03
N ASP A 18 10.58 0.62 -7.75
CA ASP A 18 9.67 -0.35 -8.35
C ASP A 18 8.80 -1.05 -7.30
N TYR A 19 9.38 -1.31 -6.12
CA TYR A 19 8.64 -1.86 -5.00
C TYR A 19 7.58 -0.87 -4.52
N VAL A 20 7.97 0.32 -4.03
CA VAL A 20 7.05 1.28 -3.37
C VAL A 20 6.02 1.94 -4.29
N THR A 21 6.25 1.93 -5.60
CA THR A 21 5.31 2.51 -6.57
C THR A 21 4.35 1.49 -7.17
N ASN A 22 4.55 0.19 -6.92
CA ASN A 22 3.65 -0.86 -7.39
C ASN A 22 2.48 -1.06 -6.40
N PRO A 23 1.24 -0.71 -6.77
CA PRO A 23 0.07 -0.83 -5.90
C PRO A 23 -0.27 -2.28 -5.52
N ALA A 24 0.20 -3.27 -6.29
CA ALA A 24 0.01 -4.68 -5.97
C ALA A 24 0.72 -5.10 -4.67
N ASN A 25 1.72 -4.33 -4.23
CA ASN A 25 2.47 -4.59 -3.01
C ASN A 25 1.81 -4.01 -1.74
N VAL A 26 0.75 -3.19 -1.86
CA VAL A 26 0.13 -2.50 -0.71
C VAL A 26 -0.29 -3.48 0.40
N SER A 27 -0.86 -4.63 0.04
CA SER A 27 -1.25 -5.66 1.00
C SER A 27 -0.09 -6.29 1.77
N SER A 28 1.15 -6.14 1.28
CA SER A 28 2.36 -6.60 1.98
C SER A 28 2.94 -5.53 2.92
N TRP A 29 2.61 -4.26 2.72
CA TRP A 29 3.12 -3.14 3.53
C TRP A 29 2.28 -2.89 4.76
N GLN A 30 0.97 -3.07 4.62
CA GLN A 30 0.01 -2.76 5.66
C GLN A 30 -0.38 -4.03 6.40
N THR A 31 -0.42 -3.93 7.73
CA THR A 31 -0.79 -5.05 8.61
C THR A 31 -2.29 -5.38 8.57
N GLY A 32 -3.11 -4.54 7.93
CA GLY A 32 -4.55 -4.74 7.78
C GLY A 32 -4.93 -5.50 6.50
N ASN A 33 -6.20 -5.87 6.37
CA ASN A 33 -6.73 -6.38 5.10
C ASN A 33 -7.09 -5.18 4.20
N HIS A 34 -6.16 -4.77 3.35
CA HIS A 34 -6.39 -3.68 2.40
C HIS A 34 -6.65 -4.25 1.00
N VAL A 35 -7.69 -3.73 0.35
CA VAL A 35 -7.99 -4.01 -1.06
C VAL A 35 -7.68 -2.75 -1.86
N VAL A 36 -6.84 -2.90 -2.88
CA VAL A 36 -6.48 -1.82 -3.80
C VAL A 36 -7.01 -2.12 -5.19
N GLU A 37 -7.75 -1.17 -5.73
CA GLU A 37 -8.34 -1.22 -7.07
C GLU A 37 -7.79 -0.04 -7.89
N GLN A 38 -7.25 -0.31 -9.08
CA GLN A 38 -6.89 0.75 -10.00
C GLN A 38 -8.15 1.26 -10.71
N LEU A 39 -8.40 2.57 -10.67
CA LEU A 39 -9.58 3.22 -11.24
C LEU A 39 -9.38 3.71 -12.68
N THR A 40 -8.23 3.43 -13.28
CA THR A 40 -7.84 3.91 -14.61
C THR A 40 -7.38 2.72 -15.46
N ASP A 41 -7.98 2.54 -16.64
CA ASP A 41 -7.90 1.30 -17.46
C ASP A 41 -6.61 1.14 -18.27
N GLU A 42 -5.45 1.42 -17.66
CA GLU A 42 -4.15 1.33 -18.34
C GLU A 42 -3.03 0.94 -17.37
N ARG A 43 -1.84 0.65 -17.90
CA ARG A 43 -0.65 0.47 -17.06
C ARG A 43 -0.45 1.68 -16.14
N PRO A 44 -0.03 1.47 -14.88
CA PRO A 44 0.25 2.57 -13.95
C PRO A 44 1.18 3.62 -14.58
N ARG A 45 0.76 4.88 -14.53
CA ARG A 45 1.53 6.05 -14.99
C ARG A 45 1.30 7.23 -14.06
N VAL A 46 2.08 8.30 -14.28
CA VAL A 46 1.82 9.59 -13.61
C VAL A 46 0.37 10.02 -13.89
N GLY A 47 -0.38 10.30 -12.82
CA GLY A 47 -1.80 10.66 -12.87
C GLY A 47 -2.77 9.49 -12.76
N SER A 48 -2.31 8.23 -12.69
CA SER A 48 -3.16 7.08 -12.39
C SER A 48 -3.84 7.22 -11.01
N ARG A 49 -5.08 6.75 -10.91
CA ARG A 49 -5.88 6.81 -9.67
C ARG A 49 -6.13 5.41 -9.13
N PHE A 50 -6.05 5.28 -7.81
CA PHE A 50 -6.29 4.04 -7.08
C PHE A 50 -7.30 4.29 -5.98
N ARG A 51 -8.14 3.30 -5.70
CA ARG A 51 -9.02 3.25 -4.54
C ARG A 51 -8.50 2.19 -3.59
N GLU A 52 -8.26 2.60 -2.36
CA GLU A 52 -7.93 1.71 -1.26
C GLU A 52 -9.14 1.57 -0.34
N ARG A 53 -9.45 0.34 0.10
CA ARG A 53 -10.47 0.04 1.10
C ARG A 53 -9.89 -0.85 2.18
N VAL A 54 -10.22 -0.55 3.43
CA VAL A 54 -9.92 -1.43 4.57
C VAL A 54 -11.07 -2.41 4.73
N ASN A 55 -10.80 -3.71 4.65
CA ASN A 55 -11.75 -4.76 5.01
C ASN A 55 -11.75 -4.92 6.54
N ASP A 56 -12.66 -4.20 7.20
CA ASP A 56 -12.79 -4.18 8.66
C ASP A 56 -13.41 -5.47 9.25
N HIS A 57 -13.74 -6.46 8.42
CA HIS A 57 -14.51 -7.63 8.86
C HIS A 57 -13.72 -8.64 9.73
N LEU A 58 -12.42 -8.43 9.95
CA LEU A 58 -11.57 -9.27 10.80
C LEU A 58 -11.02 -8.55 12.05
N SER A 59 -11.28 -7.24 12.22
CA SER A 59 -10.86 -6.46 13.40
C SER A 59 -11.66 -6.82 14.66
N ALA A 60 -12.90 -7.29 14.50
CA ALA A 60 -13.82 -7.55 15.61
C ALA A 60 -13.58 -8.88 16.35
N ARG A 61 -12.77 -9.80 15.81
CA ARG A 61 -12.58 -11.15 16.39
C ARG A 61 -11.34 -11.30 17.26
N ALA A 62 -10.54 -10.25 17.41
CA ALA A 62 -9.30 -10.26 18.21
C ALA A 62 -9.44 -9.67 19.63
N LEU A 63 -10.62 -9.20 20.02
CA LEU A 63 -10.86 -8.58 21.34
C LEU A 63 -11.82 -9.34 22.27
N SER A 64 -12.10 -10.63 21.99
CA SER A 64 -12.74 -11.52 22.96
C SER A 64 -11.73 -12.53 23.52
N ARG A 65 -10.92 -12.08 24.49
CA ARG A 65 -10.27 -12.94 25.48
C ARG A 65 -10.34 -12.28 26.84
#